data_AF-A0A388PTS5-F1
#
_entry.id   AF-A0A388PTS5-F1
#
_cell.length_a   1.000
_cell.length_b   1.000
_cell.length_c   1.000
_cell.angle_alpha   90.00
_cell.angle_beta   90.00
_cell.angle_gamma   90.00
#
_symmetry.space_group_name_H-M   'P 1'
#
loop_
_entity.id
_entity.type
_entity.pdbx_description
1 polymer ?
#
loop_
_entity_poly.entity_id
_entity_poly.type
_entity_poly.pdbx_seq_one_letter_code
_entity_poly.pdbx_strand_id
1 'polypeptide(L)'
;MASKDIYFVPESSKWPIVGSLALFTLFVGSAMLLNQSPNAKYVFIVGIAAVIYMFAGWFSNVIAESLAGKYNKQVDISSEWVWGGLFSQKLCFLQLFLALYFTLAFYLCLGLVEKVME
;
A
#
# COMPACT_ATOMS: atom_id res chain seq x y z
N MET A 1 13.44 -24.46 -35.31
CA MET A 1 12.72 -23.16 -35.35
C MET A 1 12.31 -22.82 -33.93
N ALA A 2 12.99 -21.89 -33.27
CA ALA A 2 12.61 -21.45 -31.94
C ALA A 2 11.38 -20.53 -32.07
N SER A 3 10.21 -21.01 -31.65
CA SER A 3 9.04 -20.15 -31.46
C SER A 3 9.40 -19.14 -30.37
N LYS A 4 9.44 -17.87 -30.73
CA LYS A 4 9.71 -16.77 -29.80
C LYS A 4 8.43 -16.56 -28.98
N ASP A 5 8.36 -17.17 -27.79
CA ASP A 5 7.26 -16.93 -26.85
C ASP A 5 7.27 -15.44 -26.47
N ILE A 6 6.42 -14.65 -27.12
CA ILE A 6 6.36 -13.20 -26.93
C ILE A 6 5.77 -12.92 -25.55
N TYR A 7 6.48 -12.14 -24.75
CA TYR A 7 6.03 -11.67 -23.44
C TYR A 7 4.77 -10.82 -23.60
N PHE A 8 3.75 -11.09 -22.79
CA PHE A 8 2.50 -10.36 -22.85
C PHE A 8 2.69 -8.93 -22.34
N VAL A 9 2.40 -7.94 -23.19
CA VAL A 9 2.40 -6.51 -22.82
C VAL A 9 0.95 -6.06 -22.71
N PRO A 10 0.46 -5.70 -21.50
CA PRO A 10 -0.91 -5.23 -21.33
C PRO A 10 -1.10 -3.85 -21.98
N GLU A 11 -2.35 -3.56 -22.35
CA GLU A 11 -2.74 -2.24 -22.83
C GLU A 11 -2.67 -1.18 -21.71
N SER A 12 -2.57 0.10 -22.08
CA SER A 12 -2.42 1.19 -21.11
C SER A 12 -3.60 1.26 -20.13
N SER A 13 -3.33 1.02 -18.86
CA SER A 13 -4.32 1.06 -17.78
C SER A 13 -4.56 2.48 -17.28
N LYS A 14 -5.82 2.88 -17.15
CA LYS A 14 -6.24 4.19 -16.62
C LYS A 14 -6.31 4.24 -15.08
N TRP A 15 -6.32 3.07 -14.44
CA TRP A 15 -6.49 2.91 -13.00
C TRP A 15 -5.44 3.61 -12.13
N PRO A 16 -4.15 3.73 -12.51
CA PRO A 16 -3.15 4.45 -11.72
C PRO A 16 -3.50 5.92 -11.48
N ILE A 17 -4.03 6.63 -12.49
CA ILE A 17 -4.41 8.05 -12.39
C ILE A 17 -5.60 8.21 -11.44
N VAL A 18 -6.60 7.33 -11.58
CA VAL A 18 -7.77 7.29 -10.68
C VAL A 18 -7.32 7.00 -9.25
N GLY A 19 -6.36 6.10 -9.08
CA GLY A 19 -5.74 5.78 -7.80
C GLY A 19 -5.06 6.97 -7.13
N SER A 20 -4.23 7.71 -7.88
CA SER A 20 -3.57 8.91 -7.37
C SER A 20 -4.58 9.97 -6.90
N LEU A 21 -5.65 10.20 -7.67
CA LEU A 21 -6.71 11.16 -7.29
C LEU A 21 -7.52 10.70 -6.07
N ALA A 22 -7.82 9.41 -5.99
CA ALA A 22 -8.52 8.82 -4.85
C ALA A 22 -7.71 8.95 -3.56
N LEU A 23 -6.41 8.59 -3.62
CA LEU A 23 -5.50 8.71 -2.49
C LEU A 23 -5.26 10.16 -2.08
N PHE A 24 -5.10 11.07 -3.04
CA PHE A 24 -4.98 12.50 -2.76
C PHE A 24 -6.19 13.03 -2.01
N THR A 25 -7.40 12.69 -2.48
CA THR A 25 -8.66 13.12 -1.85
C THR A 25 -8.79 12.56 -0.43
N LEU A 26 -8.42 11.29 -0.24
CA LEU A 26 -8.41 10.66 1.09
C LEU A 26 -7.41 11.35 2.04
N PHE A 27 -6.22 11.68 1.55
CA PHE A 27 -5.19 12.36 2.35
C PHE A 27 -5.62 13.76 2.76
N VAL A 28 -6.16 14.55 1.81
CA VAL A 28 -6.74 15.87 2.10
C VAL A 28 -7.89 15.78 3.09
N GLY A 29 -8.81 14.82 2.91
CA GLY A 29 -9.90 14.58 3.85
C GLY A 29 -9.43 14.23 5.26
N SER A 30 -8.36 13.44 5.36
CA SER A 30 -7.72 13.07 6.64
C SER A 30 -7.09 14.27 7.32
N ALA A 31 -6.36 15.11 6.56
CA ALA A 31 -5.79 16.33 7.08
C ALA A 31 -6.87 17.31 7.58
N MET A 32 -7.97 17.46 6.83
CA MET A 32 -9.10 18.30 7.24
C MET A 32 -9.79 17.79 8.52
N LEU A 33 -9.85 16.47 8.72
CA LEU A 33 -10.43 15.86 9.93
C LEU A 33 -9.61 16.21 11.17
N LEU A 34 -8.27 16.14 11.06
CA LEU A 34 -7.37 16.51 12.16
C LEU A 34 -7.46 18.00 12.51
N ASN A 35 -7.76 18.85 11.53
CA ASN A 35 -7.95 20.29 11.70
C ASN A 35 -9.39 20.68 12.09
N GLN A 36 -10.26 19.73 12.43
CA GLN A 36 -11.65 19.95 12.86
C GLN A 36 -12.49 20.81 11.88
N SER A 37 -12.20 20.72 10.58
CA SER A 37 -12.95 21.47 9.57
C SER A 37 -14.41 20.96 9.47
N PRO A 38 -15.41 21.85 9.30
CA PRO A 38 -16.83 21.47 9.23
C PRO A 38 -17.14 20.44 8.14
N ASN A 39 -16.43 20.53 7.01
CA ASN A 39 -16.67 19.70 5.83
C ASN A 39 -15.76 18.45 5.76
N ALA A 40 -14.90 18.25 6.74
CA ALA A 40 -13.87 17.21 6.71
C ALA A 40 -14.44 15.79 6.55
N LYS A 41 -15.55 15.50 7.24
CA LYS A 41 -16.20 14.17 7.22
C LYS A 41 -16.64 13.78 5.81
N TYR A 42 -17.22 14.72 5.05
CA TYR A 42 -17.70 14.47 3.70
C TYR A 42 -16.54 14.19 2.74
N VAL A 43 -15.50 15.02 2.77
CA VAL A 43 -14.31 14.86 1.92
C VAL A 43 -13.60 13.53 2.22
N PHE A 44 -13.49 13.16 3.49
CA PHE A 44 -12.90 11.90 3.90
C PHE A 44 -13.71 10.68 3.43
N ILE A 45 -15.04 10.70 3.58
CA ILE A 45 -15.92 9.62 3.11
C ILE A 45 -15.83 9.47 1.58
N VAL A 46 -15.82 10.59 0.84
CA VAL A 46 -15.63 10.57 -0.62
C VAL A 46 -14.27 9.98 -0.99
N GLY A 47 -13.21 10.33 -0.27
CA GLY A 47 -11.88 9.73 -0.46
C GLY A 47 -11.88 8.22 -0.25
N ILE A 48 -12.52 7.72 0.82
CA ILE A 48 -12.65 6.27 1.06
C ILE A 48 -13.45 5.60 -0.07
N ALA A 49 -14.59 6.17 -0.44
CA ALA A 49 -15.43 5.61 -1.50
C ALA A 49 -14.70 5.55 -2.85
N ALA A 50 -13.92 6.58 -3.19
CA ALA A 50 -13.11 6.62 -4.40
C ALA A 50 -12.01 5.55 -4.41
N VAL A 51 -11.37 5.29 -3.27
CA VAL A 51 -10.36 4.23 -3.13
C VAL A 51 -11.00 2.85 -3.31
N ILE A 52 -12.14 2.59 -2.66
CA ILE A 52 -12.88 1.33 -2.81
C ILE A 52 -13.29 1.11 -4.27
N TYR A 53 -13.82 2.15 -4.91
CA TYR A 53 -14.20 2.10 -6.32
C TYR A 53 -13.01 1.78 -7.24
N MET A 54 -11.86 2.44 -7.01
CA MET A 54 -10.65 2.20 -7.78
C MET A 54 -10.17 0.74 -7.64
N PHE A 55 -10.10 0.22 -6.42
CA PHE A 55 -9.69 -1.17 -6.19
C PHE A 55 -10.67 -2.16 -6.81
N ALA A 56 -11.99 -1.97 -6.60
CA ALA A 56 -13.00 -2.85 -7.17
C ALA A 56 -12.93 -2.90 -8.70
N GLY A 57 -12.78 -1.75 -9.35
CA GLY A 57 -12.64 -1.66 -10.80
C GLY A 57 -11.33 -2.25 -11.31
N TRP A 58 -10.20 -1.92 -10.66
CA TRP A 58 -8.90 -2.46 -11.04
C TRP A 58 -8.83 -3.98 -10.88
N PHE A 59 -9.32 -4.53 -9.76
CA PHE A 59 -9.36 -5.99 -9.56
C PHE A 59 -10.29 -6.68 -10.56
N SER A 60 -11.42 -6.08 -10.90
CA SER A 60 -12.31 -6.63 -11.93
C SER A 60 -11.60 -6.73 -13.29
N ASN A 61 -10.84 -5.69 -13.68
CA ASN A 61 -10.01 -5.72 -14.88
C ASN A 61 -8.92 -6.79 -14.82
N VAL A 62 -8.21 -6.91 -13.70
CA VAL A 62 -7.16 -7.93 -13.50
C VAL A 62 -7.75 -9.34 -13.62
N ILE A 63 -8.90 -9.62 -12.99
CA ILE A 63 -9.56 -10.93 -13.07
C ILE A 63 -10.02 -11.23 -14.50
N ALA A 64 -10.62 -10.25 -15.19
CA ALA A 64 -11.04 -10.42 -16.57
C ALA A 64 -9.86 -10.70 -17.51
N GLU A 65 -8.72 -10.06 -17.28
CA GLU A 65 -7.49 -10.27 -18.04
C GLU A 65 -6.84 -11.63 -17.74
N SER A 66 -6.88 -12.08 -16.48
CA SER A 66 -6.43 -13.43 -16.08
C SER A 66 -7.28 -14.54 -16.73
N LEU A 67 -8.59 -14.35 -16.82
CA LEU A 67 -9.52 -15.33 -17.43
C LEU A 67 -9.45 -15.35 -18.97
N ALA A 68 -8.97 -14.28 -19.61
CA ALA A 68 -8.86 -14.19 -21.06
C ALA A 68 -7.76 -15.09 -21.68
N GLY A 69 -7.06 -15.91 -20.87
CA GLY A 69 -6.15 -16.96 -21.36
C GLY A 69 -4.89 -16.45 -22.05
N LYS A 70 -4.54 -15.15 -21.90
CA LYS A 70 -3.34 -14.54 -22.49
C LYS A 70 -2.05 -14.76 -21.69
N TYR A 71 -2.13 -15.46 -20.56
CA TYR A 71 -0.99 -15.73 -19.69
C TYR A 71 -0.15 -16.89 -20.23
N ASN A 72 1.09 -16.58 -20.65
CA ASN A 72 2.14 -17.57 -20.92
C ASN A 72 2.76 -18.04 -19.60
N LYS A 73 3.36 -19.24 -19.55
CA LYS A 73 4.02 -19.81 -18.35
C LYS A 73 5.06 -18.89 -17.68
N GLN A 74 5.64 -17.92 -18.39
CA GLN A 74 6.54 -16.91 -17.81
C GLN A 74 5.82 -15.87 -16.93
N VAL A 75 4.56 -15.56 -17.24
CA VAL A 75 3.77 -14.56 -16.49
C VAL A 75 3.27 -15.15 -15.17
N ASP A 76 2.97 -16.46 -15.14
CA ASP A 76 2.62 -17.18 -13.92
C ASP A 76 3.77 -17.13 -12.89
N ILE A 77 5.01 -17.38 -13.34
CA ILE A 77 6.21 -17.29 -12.48
C ILE A 77 6.39 -15.86 -11.94
N SER A 78 6.22 -14.82 -12.78
CA SER A 78 6.34 -13.43 -12.31
C SER A 78 5.23 -13.03 -11.32
N SER A 79 4.05 -13.64 -11.41
CA SER A 79 2.93 -13.40 -10.50
C SER A 79 3.20 -13.96 -9.09
N GLU A 80 3.91 -15.08 -8.99
CA GLU A 80 4.34 -15.66 -7.70
C GLU A 80 5.32 -14.74 -6.94
N TRP A 81 6.20 -14.03 -7.65
CA TRP A 81 7.10 -13.03 -7.04
C TRP A 81 6.35 -11.81 -6.48
N VAL A 82 5.21 -11.43 -7.08
CA VAL A 82 4.35 -10.34 -6.57
C VAL A 82 3.67 -10.75 -5.26
N TRP A 83 3.19 -11.98 -5.14
CA TRP A 83 2.73 -12.54 -3.85
C TRP A 83 3.87 -12.60 -2.83
N GLY A 84 5.11 -12.87 -3.27
CA GLY A 84 6.33 -12.71 -2.47
C GLY A 84 6.57 -11.29 -1.96
N GLY A 85 6.10 -10.26 -2.68
CA GLY A 85 6.17 -8.85 -2.29
C GLY A 85 5.42 -8.49 -1.00
N LEU A 86 4.45 -9.31 -0.56
CA LEU A 86 3.84 -9.21 0.77
C LEU A 86 4.88 -9.43 1.90
N PHE A 87 6.04 -10.01 1.60
CA PHE A 87 7.19 -10.05 2.52
C PHE A 87 7.64 -8.65 2.95
N SER A 88 7.46 -7.62 2.11
CA SER A 88 7.79 -6.24 2.45
C SER A 88 7.01 -5.68 3.64
N GLN A 89 5.83 -6.21 3.98
CA GLN A 89 5.09 -5.83 5.19
C GLN A 89 5.91 -6.08 6.46
N LYS A 90 6.73 -7.15 6.48
CA LYS A 90 7.51 -7.58 7.65
C LYS A 90 8.58 -6.56 8.03
N LEU A 91 9.11 -5.82 7.05
CA LEU A 91 10.07 -4.75 7.27
C LEU A 91 9.43 -3.50 7.90
N CYS A 92 8.16 -3.21 7.56
CA CYS A 92 7.40 -2.14 8.22
C CYS A 92 7.13 -2.45 9.70
N PHE A 93 6.75 -3.69 10.02
CA PHE A 93 6.60 -4.13 11.41
C PHE A 93 7.93 -4.07 12.19
N LEU A 94 9.04 -4.47 11.56
CA LEU A 94 10.36 -4.41 12.18
C LEU A 94 10.74 -2.98 12.61
N GLN A 95 10.46 -1.96 11.78
CA GLN A 95 10.76 -0.56 12.12
C GLN A 95 9.99 -0.09 13.36
N LEU A 96 8.74 -0.53 13.54
CA LEU A 96 7.94 -0.21 14.73
C LEU A 96 8.50 -0.89 16.00
N PHE A 97 8.92 -2.16 15.91
CA PHE A 97 9.53 -2.86 17.05
C PHE A 97 10.89 -2.27 17.43
N LEU A 98 11.70 -1.86 16.46
CA LEU A 98 12.98 -1.17 16.71
C LEU A 98 12.78 0.19 17.38
N ALA A 99 11.79 0.98 16.93
CA ALA A 99 11.46 2.26 17.54
C ALA A 99 11.00 2.11 18.99
N LEU A 100 10.16 1.11 19.28
CA LEU A 100 9.70 0.79 20.63
C LEU A 100 10.86 0.32 21.53
N TYR A 101 11.69 -0.59 21.04
CA TYR A 101 12.86 -1.08 21.77
C TYR A 101 13.84 0.05 22.11
N PHE A 102 14.15 0.91 21.13
CA PHE A 102 15.06 2.04 21.34
C PHE A 102 14.51 3.04 22.37
N THR A 103 13.21 3.34 22.30
CA THR A 103 12.55 4.24 23.26
C THR A 103 12.57 3.65 24.68
N LEU A 104 12.26 2.36 24.84
CA LEU A 104 12.29 1.68 26.14
C LEU A 104 13.71 1.62 26.74
N ALA A 105 14.71 1.26 25.92
CA ALA A 105 16.10 1.22 26.36
C ALA A 105 16.59 2.61 26.78
N PHE A 106 16.21 3.65 26.05
CA PHE A 106 16.55 5.04 26.38
C PHE A 106 15.93 5.48 27.70
N TYR A 107 14.62 5.23 27.91
CA TYR A 107 13.93 5.56 29.16
C TYR A 107 14.50 4.82 30.39
N LEU A 108 14.89 3.54 30.22
CA LEU A 108 15.50 2.76 31.30
C LEU A 108 16.88 3.31 31.68
N CYS A 109 17.70 3.68 30.69
CA CYS A 109 19.00 4.27 30.90
C CYS A 109 18.88 5.63 31.60
N LEU A 110 17.93 6.47 31.18
CA LEU A 110 17.68 7.78 31.79
C LEU A 110 17.22 7.65 33.25
N GLY A 111 16.30 6.72 33.54
CA GLY A 111 15.84 6.47 34.91
C GLY A 111 16.89 5.80 35.82
N LEU A 112 17.86 5.06 35.25
CA LEU A 112 19.03 4.56 35.97
C LEU A 112 20.02 5.68 36.29
N VAL A 113 20.24 6.61 35.35
CA VAL A 113 21.08 7.80 35.57
C VAL A 113 20.50 8.70 36.65
N GLU A 114 19.19 8.97 36.63
CA GLU A 114 18.54 9.74 37.71
C GLU A 114 18.72 9.06 39.08
N LYS A 115 18.52 7.74 39.17
CA LYS A 115 18.71 6.98 40.43
C LYS A 115 20.16 6.87 40.92
N VAL A 116 21.14 7.06 40.04
CA VAL A 116 22.58 7.05 40.40
C VAL A 116 23.06 8.43 40.84
N MET A 117 22.34 9.49 40.47
CA MET A 117 22.67 10.88 40.79
C MET A 117 22.00 11.39 42.08
N GLU A 118 21.08 10.63 42.67
CA GLU A 118 20.54 10.79 44.04
C GLU A 118 21.34 9.97 45.06
#